data_AF-A0A5W7EPH2-F1
#
_entry.id   AF-A0A5W7EPH2-F1
#
_cell.length_a   1.000
_cell.length_b   1.000
_cell.length_c   1.000
_cell.angle_alpha   90.00
_cell.angle_beta   90.00
_cell.angle_gamma   90.00
#
_symmetry.space_group_name_H-M   'P 1'
#
loop_
_entity.id
_entity.type
_entity.pdbx_description
1 polymer ?
#
loop_
_entity_poly.entity_id
_entity_poly.type
_entity_poly.pdbx_seq_one_letter_code
_entity_poly.pdbx_strand_id
1 'polypeptide(L)'
;MAVRLYYNAADSRARASTEWHDNWISKSGLKARFWTDKAISQFLGKPQKAGPIMAWTQKEVRRVENTHEFKQWLAKRREWLRAHGKLPAEE
;
A
#
# COMPACT_ATOMS: atom_id res chain seq x y z
N MET A 1 -11.18 -29.36 -24.92
CA MET A 1 -11.49 -28.97 -23.53
C MET A 1 -10.23 -28.37 -22.89
N ALA A 2 -10.03 -27.06 -22.98
CA ALA A 2 -8.82 -26.35 -22.50
C ALA A 2 -9.09 -25.44 -21.29
N VAL A 3 -10.20 -25.65 -20.59
CA VAL A 3 -10.69 -24.72 -19.55
C VAL A 3 -10.04 -24.96 -18.18
N ARG A 4 -9.53 -26.18 -17.91
CA ARG A 4 -8.97 -26.53 -16.58
C ARG A 4 -7.58 -25.99 -16.29
N LEU A 5 -6.74 -25.73 -17.29
CA LEU A 5 -5.35 -25.27 -17.06
C LEU A 5 -5.29 -23.77 -16.74
N TYR A 6 -6.22 -22.97 -17.28
CA TYR A 6 -6.23 -21.51 -17.11
C TYR A 6 -6.60 -21.08 -15.69
N TYR A 7 -7.57 -21.77 -15.06
CA TYR A 7 -7.96 -21.52 -13.66
C TYR A 7 -6.79 -21.73 -12.70
N ASN A 8 -6.02 -22.82 -12.87
CA ASN A 8 -4.89 -23.13 -12.00
C ASN A 8 -3.77 -22.08 -12.06
N ALA A 9 -3.50 -21.50 -13.23
CA ALA A 9 -2.47 -20.48 -13.41
C ALA A 9 -2.90 -19.10 -12.89
N ALA A 10 -4.18 -18.75 -13.05
CA ALA A 10 -4.73 -17.52 -12.48
C ALA A 10 -4.76 -17.59 -10.95
N ASP A 11 -5.18 -18.73 -10.38
CA ASP A 11 -5.22 -18.94 -8.94
C ASP A 11 -3.83 -18.97 -8.32
N SER A 12 -2.83 -19.59 -8.98
CA SER A 12 -1.45 -19.58 -8.48
C SER A 12 -0.84 -18.19 -8.49
N ARG A 13 -1.12 -17.39 -9.54
CA ARG A 13 -0.69 -15.99 -9.61
C ARG A 13 -1.35 -15.14 -8.52
N ALA A 14 -2.65 -15.34 -8.27
CA ALA A 14 -3.36 -14.63 -7.21
C ALA A 14 -2.75 -14.95 -5.83
N ARG A 15 -2.48 -16.22 -5.54
CA ARG A 15 -1.83 -16.64 -4.28
C ARG A 15 -0.44 -16.04 -4.12
N ALA A 16 0.40 -16.12 -5.15
CA ALA A 16 1.74 -15.52 -5.12
C ALA A 16 1.67 -14.00 -4.91
N SER A 17 0.66 -13.32 -5.47
CA SER A 17 0.42 -11.91 -5.23
C SER A 17 0.02 -11.64 -3.78
N THR A 18 -0.86 -12.46 -3.20
CA THR A 18 -1.27 -12.35 -1.78
C THR A 18 -0.08 -12.55 -0.85
N GLU A 19 0.69 -13.62 -1.03
CA GLU A 19 1.89 -13.92 -0.23
C GLU A 19 2.94 -12.79 -0.34
N TRP A 20 3.08 -12.19 -1.52
CA TRP A 20 3.94 -11.02 -1.70
C TRP A 20 3.41 -9.82 -0.89
N HIS A 21 2.09 -9.57 -0.94
CA HIS A 21 1.45 -8.47 -0.23
C HIS A 21 1.42 -8.60 1.30
N ASP A 22 1.56 -9.83 1.83
CA ASP A 22 1.73 -10.07 3.27
C ASP A 22 3.03 -9.46 3.81
N ASN A 23 4.06 -9.43 2.97
CA ASN A 23 5.40 -8.99 3.33
C ASN A 23 5.71 -7.58 2.80
N TRP A 24 5.19 -7.23 1.63
CA TRP A 24 5.59 -6.07 0.86
C TRP A 24 4.41 -5.18 0.47
N ILE A 25 4.69 -3.88 0.31
CA ILE A 25 3.75 -2.92 -0.23
C ILE A 25 4.45 -2.02 -1.24
N SER A 26 3.85 -1.94 -2.43
CA SER A 26 4.34 -1.10 -3.52
C SER A 26 4.01 0.38 -3.26
N LYS A 27 4.63 1.26 -4.04
CA LYS A 27 4.32 2.69 -4.05
C LYS A 27 2.85 2.98 -4.35
N SER A 28 2.25 2.25 -5.29
CA SER A 28 0.82 2.38 -5.60
C SER A 28 -0.06 1.94 -4.44
N GLY A 29 0.30 0.84 -3.76
CA GLY A 29 -0.39 0.39 -2.55
C GLY A 29 -0.34 1.43 -1.42
N LEU A 30 0.79 2.10 -1.23
CA LEU A 30 0.89 3.21 -0.27
C LEU A 30 -0.03 4.38 -0.66
N LYS A 31 -0.05 4.77 -1.93
CA LYS A 31 -0.94 5.85 -2.42
C LYS A 31 -2.42 5.53 -2.24
N ALA A 32 -2.82 4.27 -2.40
CA ALA A 32 -4.18 3.82 -2.12
C ALA A 32 -4.55 3.98 -0.62
N ARG A 33 -3.55 3.98 0.27
CA ARG A 33 -3.68 4.26 1.70
C ARG A 33 -3.47 5.74 2.05
N PHE A 34 -3.66 6.63 1.07
CA PHE A 34 -3.53 8.09 1.16
C PHE A 34 -2.11 8.65 1.39
N TRP A 35 -1.08 7.80 1.27
CA TRP A 35 0.30 8.27 1.31
C TRP A 35 0.61 9.20 0.13
N THR A 36 1.39 10.24 0.37
CA THR A 36 1.92 11.12 -0.67
C THR A 36 3.39 10.80 -0.94
N ASP A 37 3.91 11.18 -2.10
CA ASP A 37 5.34 10.99 -2.41
C ASP A 37 6.24 11.65 -1.35
N LYS A 38 5.84 12.83 -0.84
CA LYS A 38 6.52 13.52 0.25
C LYS A 38 6.50 12.73 1.56
N ALA A 39 5.34 12.19 1.94
CA ALA A 39 5.21 11.40 3.18
C ALA A 39 5.99 10.09 3.10
N ILE A 40 6.03 9.45 1.92
CA ILE A 40 6.86 8.26 1.69
C ILE A 40 8.33 8.59 1.94
N SER A 41 8.86 9.67 1.34
CA SER A 41 10.26 10.06 1.56
C SER A 41 10.57 10.55 2.97
N GLN A 42 9.58 11.11 3.68
CA GLN A 42 9.76 11.65 5.03
C GLN A 42 9.72 10.56 6.11
N PHE A 43 8.76 9.63 6.02
CA PHE A 43 8.52 8.65 7.07
C PHE A 43 9.10 7.26 6.78
N LEU A 44 9.29 6.93 5.50
CA LEU A 44 9.89 5.66 5.10
C LEU A 44 11.32 5.89 4.57
N GLY A 45 12.15 4.88 4.76
CA GLY A 45 13.48 4.83 4.14
C GLY A 45 13.39 4.57 2.64
N LYS A 46 14.56 4.29 2.05
CA LYS A 46 14.63 3.86 0.64
C LYS A 46 13.86 2.55 0.46
N PRO A 47 13.16 2.36 -0.67
CA PRO A 47 12.53 1.09 -0.95
C PRO A 47 13.58 -0.01 -1.12
N GLN A 48 13.18 -1.25 -0.86
CA GLN A 48 14.00 -2.45 -0.96
C GLN A 48 13.60 -3.27 -2.19
N LYS A 49 14.50 -4.13 -2.67
CA LYS A 49 14.22 -5.01 -3.82
C LYS A 49 13.28 -6.13 -3.40
N ALA A 50 12.05 -6.13 -3.91
CA ALA A 50 10.99 -7.08 -3.59
C ALA A 50 10.60 -7.89 -4.84
N GLY A 51 11.58 -8.60 -5.41
CA GLY A 51 11.46 -9.30 -6.68
C GLY A 51 11.72 -8.36 -7.87
N PRO A 52 10.76 -8.19 -8.81
CA PRO A 52 10.96 -7.35 -10.00
C PRO A 52 10.81 -5.86 -9.72
N ILE A 53 10.25 -5.47 -8.57
CA ILE A 53 9.98 -4.08 -8.22
C ILE A 53 10.63 -3.67 -6.90
N MET A 54 10.73 -2.36 -6.69
CA MET A 54 11.15 -1.77 -5.42
C MET A 54 9.92 -1.50 -4.54
N ALA A 55 9.95 -1.94 -3.29
CA ALA A 55 8.82 -1.87 -2.36
C ALA A 55 9.28 -1.64 -0.91
N TRP A 56 8.34 -1.38 0.00
CA TRP A 56 8.60 -1.29 1.44
C TRP A 56 8.05 -2.50 2.15
N THR A 57 8.65 -2.87 3.28
CA THR A 57 8.10 -3.96 4.09
C THR A 57 6.83 -3.53 4.79
N GLN A 58 5.83 -4.40 4.86
CA GLN A 58 4.61 -4.18 5.64
C GLN A 58 4.94 -3.89 7.11
N LYS A 59 5.99 -4.53 7.64
CA LYS A 59 6.47 -4.31 9.02
C LYS A 59 6.91 -2.87 9.26
N GLU A 60 7.72 -2.29 8.38
CA GLU A 60 8.16 -0.90 8.50
C GLU A 60 7.00 0.08 8.36
N VAL A 61 6.11 -0.17 7.39
CA VAL A 61 4.93 0.67 7.17
C VAL A 61 4.01 0.65 8.39
N ARG A 62 3.70 -0.53 8.94
CA ARG A 62 2.91 -0.64 10.17
C ARG A 62 3.59 0.04 11.37
N ARG A 63 4.92 -0.06 11.49
CA ARG A 63 5.67 0.64 12.54
C ARG A 63 5.48 2.15 12.43
N VAL A 64 5.64 2.70 11.22
CA VAL A 64 5.44 4.13 10.95
C VAL A 64 4.01 4.55 11.21
N GLU A 65 3.03 3.79 10.72
CA GLU A 65 1.60 4.10 10.89
C GLU A 65 1.16 4.09 12.36
N ASN A 66 1.86 3.34 13.20
CA ASN A 66 1.62 3.31 14.63
C ASN A 66 2.22 4.50 15.40
N THR A 67 3.15 5.26 14.80
CA THR A 67 3.73 6.44 15.42
C THR A 67 2.71 7.57 15.56
N HIS A 68 2.87 8.37 16.62
CA HIS A 68 1.98 9.50 16.86
C HIS A 68 2.07 10.57 15.75
N GLU A 69 3.29 10.84 15.28
CA GLU A 69 3.56 11.79 14.21
C GLU A 69 2.83 11.43 12.92
N PHE A 70 2.89 10.16 12.52
CA PHE A 70 2.20 9.71 11.32
C PHE A 70 0.68 9.79 11.48
N LYS A 71 0.14 9.42 12.65
CA LYS A 71 -1.30 9.52 12.93
C LYS A 71 -1.80 10.96 12.82
N GLN A 72 -1.07 11.91 13.39
CA GLN A 72 -1.39 13.34 13.27
C GLN A 72 -1.32 13.82 11.80
N TRP A 73 -0.28 13.40 11.07
CA TRP A 73 -0.14 13.72 9.66
C TRP A 73 -1.32 13.15 8.83
N LEU A 74 -1.70 11.89 9.08
CA LEU A 74 -2.79 11.22 8.37
C LEU A 74 -4.14 11.88 8.67
N ALA A 75 -4.37 12.33 9.90
CA ALA A 75 -5.58 13.07 10.27
C ALA A 75 -5.70 14.36 9.44
N LYS A 76 -4.66 15.21 9.42
CA LYS A 76 -4.60 16.42 8.59
C LYS A 76 -4.77 16.11 7.10
N ARG A 77 -4.19 15.00 6.63
CA ARG A 77 -4.32 14.55 5.24
C ARG A 77 -5.76 14.19 4.90
N ARG A 78 -6.47 13.49 5.77
CA ARG A 78 -7.88 13.13 5.59
C ARG A 78 -8.77 14.37 5.60
N GLU A 79 -8.54 15.31 6.53
CA GLU A 79 -9.26 16.60 6.55
C GLU A 79 -9.09 17.36 5.24
N TRP A 80 -7.85 17.48 4.74
CA TRP A 80 -7.58 18.11 3.45
C TRP A 80 -8.30 17.40 2.29
N LEU A 81 -8.28 16.05 2.28
CA LEU A 81 -8.97 15.28 1.24
C LEU A 81 -10.50 15.47 1.29
N ARG A 82 -11.09 15.54 2.49
CA ARG A 82 -12.51 15.84 2.68
C ARG A 82 -12.85 17.25 2.19
N ALA A 83 -12.06 18.26 2.58
CA ALA A 83 -12.26 19.65 2.16
C ALA A 83 -12.17 19.84 0.64
N HIS A 84 -11.36 19.03 -0.05
CA HIS A 84 -11.22 19.06 -1.51
C HIS A 84 -12.14 18.07 -2.26
N GLY A 85 -13.09 17.43 -1.58
CA GLY A 85 -14.05 16.50 -2.21
C GLY A 85 -13.41 15.24 -2.80
N LYS A 86 -12.22 14.85 -2.33
CA LYS A 86 -11.47 13.68 -2.82
C LYS A 86 -11.69 12.41 -2.01
N LEU A 87 -12.43 12.50 -0.91
CA LEU A 87 -12.97 11.36 -0.19
C LEU A 87 -14.48 11.35 -0.43
N PRO A 88 -15.08 10.18 -0.74
CA PRO A 88 -16.53 10.07 -0.68
C PRO A 88 -16.97 10.49 0.73
N ALA A 89 -18.07 11.23 0.83
CA ALA A 89 -18.74 11.42 2.11
C ALA A 89 -18.97 10.03 2.68
N GLU A 90 -18.48 9.78 3.90
CA GLU A 90 -18.74 8.50 4.56
C GLU A 90 -20.27 8.37 4.67
N GLU A 91 -20.82 7.34 4.01
CA GLU A 91 -22.21 6.92 4.13
C GLU A 91 -22.43 6.26 5.50
#